data_AF-A0A8T6VKL4-F1
#
_entry.id   AF-A0A8T6VKL4-F1
#
_cell.length_a   1.000
_cell.length_b   1.000
_cell.length_c   1.000
_cell.angle_alpha   90.00
_cell.angle_beta   90.00
_cell.angle_gamma   90.00
#
_symmetry.space_group_name_H-M   'P 1'
#
loop_
_entity.id
_entity.type
_entity.pdbx_description
1 polymer ?
#
loop_
_entity_poly.entity_id
_entity_poly.type
_entity_poly.pdbx_seq_one_letter_code
_entity_poly.pdbx_strand_id
1 'polypeptide(L)' 'YILSSLPYIGDRLADNLLLQFNTISEVARASVKELQKVPKIGKKKAELIYRMFH' A
#
# COMPACT_ATOMS: atom_id res chain seq x y z
N TYR A 1 -4.34 12.55 0.52
CA TYR A 1 -4.32 11.42 1.47
C TYR A 1 -2.88 11.10 1.83
N ILE A 2 -2.55 10.76 3.09
CA ILE A 2 -1.15 10.50 3.52
C ILE A 2 -0.47 9.40 2.69
N LEU A 3 -1.25 8.43 2.18
CA LEU A 3 -0.76 7.38 1.29
C LEU A 3 -0.33 7.91 -0.09
N SER A 4 -1.03 8.90 -0.66
CA SER A 4 -0.66 9.46 -1.98
C SER A 4 0.50 10.44 -1.94
N SER A 5 0.92 10.86 -0.74
CA SER A 5 2.20 11.57 -0.56
C SER A 5 3.42 10.64 -0.50
N LEU A 6 3.21 9.32 -0.44
CA LEU A 6 4.32 8.36 -0.43
C LEU A 6 4.92 8.23 -1.84
N PRO A 7 6.27 8.30 -1.98
CA PRO A 7 6.91 8.08 -3.27
C PRO A 7 6.44 6.78 -3.91
N TYR A 8 6.17 6.84 -5.22
CA TYR A 8 5.67 5.73 -6.04
C TYR A 8 4.24 5.25 -5.75
N ILE A 9 3.49 5.91 -4.85
CA ILE A 9 2.07 5.70 -4.61
C ILE A 9 1.28 6.91 -5.14
N GLY A 10 0.63 6.75 -6.29
CA GLY A 10 -0.31 7.75 -6.80
C GLY A 10 -1.72 7.59 -6.20
N ASP A 11 -2.60 8.56 -6.45
CA ASP A 11 -3.95 8.60 -5.87
C ASP A 11 -4.75 7.31 -6.11
N ARG A 12 -4.75 6.78 -7.34
CA ARG A 12 -5.45 5.51 -7.65
C ARG A 12 -4.94 4.32 -6.83
N LEU A 13 -3.66 4.30 -6.48
CA LEU A 13 -3.09 3.23 -5.69
C LEU A 13 -3.42 3.41 -4.21
N ALA A 14 -3.41 4.65 -3.72
CA ALA A 14 -3.85 5.00 -2.39
C ALA A 14 -5.33 4.62 -2.19
N ASP A 15 -6.20 4.91 -3.16
CA ASP A 15 -7.61 4.52 -3.13
C ASP A 15 -7.77 3.00 -3.08
N ASN A 16 -7.06 2.26 -3.94
CA ASN A 16 -7.10 0.79 -3.91
C ASN A 16 -6.61 0.20 -2.59
N LEU A 17 -5.59 0.80 -1.97
CA LEU A 17 -5.09 0.39 -0.66
C LEU A 17 -6.14 0.63 0.42
N LEU A 18 -6.79 1.80 0.42
CA LEU A 18 -7.83 2.13 1.38
C LEU A 18 -9.10 1.30 1.19
N LEU A 19 -9.47 0.97 -0.06
CA LEU A 19 -10.58 0.07 -0.34
C LEU A 19 -10.33 -1.34 0.20
N GLN A 20 -9.08 -1.81 0.18
CA GLN A 20 -8.74 -3.16 0.66
C GLN A 20 -8.53 -3.22 2.18
N PHE A 21 -7.88 -2.22 2.76
CA PHE A 21 -7.43 -2.24 4.15
C PHE A 21 -8.21 -1.30 5.08
N ASN A 22 -9.12 -0.48 4.55
CA ASN A 22 -9.95 0.52 5.23
C ASN A 22 -9.19 1.69 5.90
N THR A 23 -8.02 1.44 6.48
CA THR A 23 -7.24 2.45 7.22
C THR A 23 -5.76 2.39 6.89
N ILE A 24 -5.06 3.50 7.11
CA ILE A 24 -3.61 3.59 6.93
C ILE A 24 -2.89 2.65 7.90
N SER A 25 -3.38 2.49 9.13
CA SER A 25 -2.78 1.60 10.13
C SER A 25 -2.82 0.14 9.70
N GLU A 26 -3.88 -0.28 9.01
CA GLU A 26 -3.97 -1.63 8.46
C GLU A 26 -3.02 -1.81 7.26
N VAL A 27 -2.86 -0.78 6.41
CA VAL A 27 -1.84 -0.80 5.35
C VAL A 27 -0.43 -0.93 5.92
N ALA A 28 -0.14 -0.24 7.03
CA ALA A 28 1.16 -0.27 7.70
C ALA A 28 1.49 -1.63 8.34
N ARG A 29 0.47 -2.35 8.80
CA ARG A 29 0.60 -3.70 9.38
C ARG A 29 0.56 -4.83 8.34
N ALA A 30 0.10 -4.53 7.12
CA ALA A 30 -0.07 -5.52 6.08
C ALA A 30 1.28 -6.15 5.67
N SER A 31 1.27 -7.46 5.49
CA SER A 31 2.41 -8.19 4.95
C SER A 31 2.60 -7.92 3.45
N VAL A 32 3.82 -8.16 2.96
CA VAL A 32 4.14 -8.09 1.52
C VAL A 32 3.19 -8.96 0.67
N LYS A 33 2.71 -10.09 1.20
CA LYS A 33 1.76 -10.97 0.50
C LYS A 33 0.36 -10.36 0.42
N GLU A 34 -0.09 -9.67 1.47
CA GLU A 34 -1.40 -9.01 1.48
C GLU A 34 -1.41 -7.78 0.59
N LEU A 35 -0.34 -6.98 0.61
CA LEU A 35 -0.18 -5.83 -0.27
C LEU A 35 -0.22 -6.24 -1.75
N GLN A 36 0.31 -7.40 -2.11
CA GLN A 36 0.25 -7.93 -3.49
C GLN A 36 -1.16 -8.30 -3.97
N LYS A 37 -2.13 -8.45 -3.07
CA LYS A 37 -3.53 -8.70 -3.46
C LYS A 37 -4.21 -7.44 -3.99
N VAL A 38 -3.65 -6.26 -3.72
CA VAL A 38 -4.20 -4.99 -4.19
C VAL A 38 -3.92 -4.85 -5.68
N PRO A 39 -4.94 -4.50 -6.50
CA PRO A 39 -4.75 -4.31 -7.93
C PRO A 39 -3.61 -3.32 -8.24
N LYS A 40 -2.73 -3.71 -9.16
CA LYS A 40 -1.54 -2.94 -9.60
C LYS A 40 -0.40 -2.85 -8.57
N ILE A 41 -0.44 -3.64 -7.49
CA ILE A 41 0.70 -3.85 -6.58
C ILE A 41 1.33 -5.22 -6.87
N GLY A 42 2.48 -5.20 -7.55
CA GLY A 42 3.34 -6.38 -7.68
C GLY A 42 4.35 -6.49 -6.54
N LYS A 43 5.11 -7.59 -6.49
CA LYS A 43 6.12 -7.88 -5.44
C LYS A 43 7.04 -6.70 -5.11
N LYS A 44 7.66 -6.07 -6.11
CA LYS A 44 8.57 -4.92 -5.89
C LYS A 44 7.89 -3.74 -5.19
N LYS A 45 6.64 -3.43 -5.57
CA LYS A 45 5.88 -2.33 -4.94
C LYS A 45 5.45 -2.70 -3.54
N ALA A 46 4.98 -3.93 -3.32
CA ALA A 46 4.61 -4.41 -2.00
C ALA A 46 5.79 -4.38 -1.02
N GLU A 47 6.97 -4.81 -1.45
CA GLU A 47 8.19 -4.74 -0.65
C GLU A 47 8.57 -3.29 -0.32
N LEU A 48 8.46 -2.39 -1.30
CA LEU A 48 8.76 -0.97 -1.08
C LEU A 48 7.79 -0.35 -0.05
N ILE A 49 6.49 -0.58 -0.21
CA ILE A 49 5.47 -0.11 0.75
C ILE A 49 5.74 -0.68 2.15
N TYR A 50 6.00 -1.99 2.25
CA TYR A 50 6.29 -2.63 3.53
C TYR A 50 7.50 -1.99 4.24
N ARG A 51 8.57 -1.71 3.50
CA ARG A 51 9.79 -1.03 4.00
C ARG A 51 9.63 0.44 4.33
N MET A 52 8.51 1.07 3.97
CA MET A 52 8.25 2.47 4.36
C MET A 52 7.60 2.56 5.74
N PHE A 53 6.97 1.49 6.20
CA PHE A 53 6.31 1.42 7.50
C PHE A 53 7.13 0.66 8.55
N HIS A 54 8.24 0.03 8.14
CA HIS A 54 9.20 -0.69 8.98
C HIS A 54 10.59 -0.08 8.81
#